data_AF-W6MEH8-F1
#
_entry.id   AF-W6MEH8-F1
#
_cell.length_a   1.000
_cell.length_b   1.000
_cell.length_c   1.000
_cell.angle_alpha   90.00
_cell.angle_beta   90.00
_cell.angle_gamma   90.00
#
_symmetry.space_group_name_H-M   'P 1'
#
loop_
_entity.id
_entity.type
_entity.pdbx_description
1 polymer ?
#
loop_
_entity_poly.entity_id
_entity_poly.type
_entity_poly.pdbx_seq_one_letter_code
_entity_poly.pdbx_strand_id
1 'polypeptide(L)'
;MKRGLLLVMLLPTVAAAWEEEPALAFILAYHPVVTAQRDVATAYRPPSLTRRVMEHTSFYVRAASGTSSTVSEGGDTTTSSPLTVGIQVNIPLASPREQREYAQQALAESVRIDEVRGRALADLGKLRELEAEHAAVRERLDFHRSKADWLQERIQKGYEGDVEKLWETAQKQNAEAAAVKRLELLLDAQRRQVAHTAGAQWEPLLKYLANQGRLPE
;
A
#
# COMPACT_ATOMS: atom_id res chain seq x y z
N MET A 1 -40.55 12.53 -34.89
CA MET A 1 -39.37 11.68 -35.17
C MET A 1 -38.26 12.63 -35.63
N LYS A 2 -37.14 12.88 -34.95
CA LYS A 2 -36.27 12.06 -34.11
C LYS A 2 -35.86 12.90 -32.89
N ARG A 3 -36.23 12.44 -31.69
CA ARG A 3 -35.59 12.84 -30.44
C ARG A 3 -34.34 11.99 -30.35
N GLY A 4 -33.17 12.60 -30.46
CA GLY A 4 -31.94 11.84 -30.40
C GLY A 4 -30.74 12.76 -30.40
N LEU A 5 -29.95 12.63 -29.33
CA LEU A 5 -28.57 13.08 -29.25
C LEU A 5 -28.36 14.55 -28.90
N LEU A 6 -28.53 14.89 -27.63
CA LEU A 6 -27.70 15.89 -26.94
C LEU A 6 -27.76 15.63 -25.43
N LEU A 7 -27.52 14.36 -25.05
CA LEU A 7 -27.05 14.02 -23.71
C LEU A 7 -25.52 13.97 -23.79
N VAL A 8 -24.89 15.13 -24.00
CA VAL A 8 -23.49 15.29 -23.59
C VAL A 8 -23.58 15.30 -22.07
N MET A 9 -23.43 14.10 -21.49
CA MET A 9 -23.23 13.92 -20.07
C MET A 9 -22.24 14.99 -19.61
N LEU A 10 -22.64 15.73 -18.58
CA LEU A 10 -21.71 16.27 -17.60
C LEU A 10 -20.85 15.12 -17.09
N LEU A 11 -19.81 14.73 -17.83
CA LEU A 11 -18.64 14.17 -17.18
C LEU A 11 -18.07 15.35 -16.40
N PRO A 12 -18.02 15.30 -15.05
CA PRO A 12 -17.09 16.18 -14.38
C PRO A 12 -15.76 15.91 -15.06
N THR A 13 -15.12 16.95 -15.56
CA THR A 13 -13.73 16.86 -15.97
C THR A 13 -12.99 16.39 -14.73
N VAL A 14 -12.80 15.07 -14.60
CA VAL A 14 -11.80 14.47 -13.76
C VAL A 14 -10.51 14.92 -14.44
N ALA A 15 -10.13 16.15 -14.13
CA ALA A 15 -8.83 16.70 -14.43
C ALA A 15 -7.85 15.60 -14.04
N ALA A 16 -6.99 15.21 -14.97
CA ALA A 16 -6.02 14.13 -14.84
C ALA A 16 -5.39 14.12 -13.43
N ALA A 17 -6.02 13.36 -12.54
CA ALA A 17 -5.70 13.32 -11.13
C ALA A 17 -5.60 11.84 -10.80
N TRP A 18 -4.39 11.45 -10.42
CA TRP A 18 -4.03 10.15 -9.89
C TRP A 18 -5.17 9.49 -9.11
N GLU A 19 -5.46 8.23 -9.39
CA GLU A 19 -6.51 7.48 -8.68
C GLU A 19 -6.02 7.04 -7.30
N GLU A 20 -6.92 7.09 -6.30
CA GLU A 20 -6.60 6.74 -4.90
C GLU A 20 -6.38 5.24 -4.69
N GLU A 21 -7.18 4.40 -5.37
CA GLU A 21 -7.10 2.94 -5.25
C GLU A 21 -5.73 2.37 -5.66
N PRO A 22 -5.15 2.70 -6.84
CA PRO A 22 -3.83 2.20 -7.20
C PRO A 22 -2.71 2.81 -6.35
N ALA A 23 -2.85 4.06 -5.89
CA ALA A 23 -1.88 4.65 -4.95
C ALA A 23 -1.87 3.89 -3.61
N LEU A 24 -3.05 3.57 -3.08
CA LEU A 24 -3.20 2.79 -1.85
C LEU A 24 -2.62 1.38 -2.02
N ALA A 25 -2.97 0.69 -3.11
CA ALA A 25 -2.49 -0.65 -3.38
C ALA A 25 -0.95 -0.67 -3.44
N PHE A 26 -0.36 0.33 -4.11
CA PHE A 26 1.09 0.48 -4.20
C PHE A 26 1.76 0.74 -2.84
N ILE A 27 1.17 1.62 -2.02
CA ILE A 27 1.67 1.87 -0.65
C ILE A 27 1.64 0.57 0.16
N LEU A 28 0.53 -0.17 0.16
CA LEU A 28 0.39 -1.42 0.91
C LEU A 28 1.31 -2.55 0.38
N ALA A 29 1.68 -2.52 -0.90
CA ALA A 29 2.63 -3.47 -1.47
C ALA A 29 4.06 -3.23 -0.95
N TYR A 30 4.49 -1.97 -0.87
CA TYR A 30 5.89 -1.60 -0.59
C TYR A 30 6.15 -1.00 0.80
N HIS A 31 5.13 -0.85 1.64
CA HIS A 31 5.29 -0.30 2.98
C HIS A 31 6.25 -1.15 3.84
N PRO A 32 7.30 -0.55 4.45
CA PRO A 32 8.36 -1.30 5.14
C PRO A 32 7.86 -2.09 6.35
N VAL A 33 6.85 -1.58 7.07
CA VAL A 33 6.27 -2.30 8.21
C VAL A 33 5.44 -3.50 7.75
N VAL A 34 4.74 -3.37 6.63
CA VAL A 34 3.89 -4.47 6.11
C VAL A 34 4.76 -5.58 5.55
N THR A 35 5.82 -5.22 4.81
CA THR A 35 6.81 -6.18 4.31
C THR A 35 7.52 -6.91 5.45
N ALA A 36 7.99 -6.19 6.48
CA ALA A 36 8.60 -6.82 7.66
C ALA A 36 7.62 -7.77 8.41
N GLN A 37 6.34 -7.41 8.53
CA GLN A 37 5.34 -8.28 9.17
C GLN A 37 5.03 -9.52 8.33
N ARG A 38 4.95 -9.39 7.00
CA ARG A 38 4.84 -10.53 6.08
C ARG A 38 6.04 -11.46 6.22
N ASP A 39 7.26 -10.92 6.31
CA ASP A 39 8.46 -11.73 6.49
C ASP A 39 8.41 -12.52 7.81
N VAL A 40 7.98 -11.90 8.90
CA VAL A 40 7.75 -12.59 10.18
C VAL A 40 6.68 -13.67 10.06
N ALA A 41 5.52 -13.36 9.46
CA ALA A 41 4.43 -14.32 9.30
C ALA A 41 4.83 -15.51 8.42
N THR A 42 5.64 -15.29 7.38
CA THR A 42 6.17 -16.39 6.54
C THR A 42 7.17 -17.27 7.28
N ALA A 43 7.98 -16.71 8.18
CA ALA A 43 8.90 -17.47 9.01
C ALA A 43 8.18 -18.42 10.00
N TYR A 44 6.99 -18.03 10.48
CA TYR A 44 6.16 -18.83 11.38
C TYR A 44 5.12 -19.70 10.67
N ARG A 45 5.07 -19.67 9.32
CA ARG A 45 4.13 -20.48 8.55
C ARG A 45 4.44 -21.96 8.81
N PRO A 46 3.48 -22.76 9.33
CA PRO A 46 3.73 -24.17 9.58
C PRO A 46 4.09 -24.88 8.26
N PRO A 47 5.15 -25.71 8.23
CA PRO A 47 5.52 -26.44 7.03
C PRO A 47 4.36 -27.32 6.57
N SER A 48 4.21 -27.46 5.26
CA SER A 48 3.20 -28.36 4.67
C SER A 48 3.41 -29.79 5.19
N LEU A 49 2.32 -30.54 5.29
CA LEU A 49 2.35 -31.95 5.76
C LEU A 49 3.41 -32.77 5.01
N THR A 50 3.57 -32.54 3.71
CA THR A 50 4.57 -33.21 2.86
C THR A 50 6.00 -32.90 3.28
N ARG A 51 6.33 -31.63 3.52
CA ARG A 51 7.67 -31.20 3.93
C ARG A 51 8.00 -31.67 5.35
N ARG A 52 7.01 -31.63 6.25
CA ARG A 52 7.14 -32.09 7.63
C ARG A 52 7.36 -33.60 7.73
N VAL A 53 6.67 -34.40 6.91
CA VAL A 53 6.92 -35.84 6.82
C VAL A 53 8.33 -36.12 6.29
N MET A 54 8.80 -35.38 5.28
CA MET A 54 10.17 -35.51 4.76
C MET A 54 11.24 -35.17 5.82
N GLU A 55 11.04 -34.10 6.59
CA GLU A 55 11.99 -33.66 7.62
C GLU A 55 12.06 -34.63 8.82
N HIS A 56 11.06 -35.48 9.01
CA HIS A 56 10.96 -36.44 10.11
C HIS A 56 10.93 -37.93 9.68
N THR A 57 11.15 -38.23 8.40
CA THR A 57 11.50 -39.58 7.94
C THR A 57 12.97 -39.83 8.20
N SER A 58 13.28 -40.57 9.27
CA SER A 58 14.61 -41.12 9.46
C SER A 58 14.66 -42.56 8.92
N PHE A 59 15.64 -42.81 8.07
CA PHE A 59 15.99 -44.15 7.64
C PHE A 59 16.98 -44.70 8.65
N TYR A 60 16.60 -45.76 9.36
CA TYR A 60 17.50 -46.43 10.29
C TYR A 60 17.76 -47.86 9.84
N VAL A 61 19.05 -48.20 9.73
CA VAL A 61 19.50 -49.56 9.50
C VAL A 61 20.09 -50.05 10.81
N ARG A 62 19.35 -50.91 11.53
CA ARG A 62 19.87 -51.56 12.73
C ARG A 62 20.51 -52.88 12.33
N ALA A 63 21.82 -52.88 12.16
CA ALA A 63 22.60 -54.11 12.18
C ALA A 63 22.90 -54.45 13.65
N ALA A 64 22.07 -55.28 14.28
CA ALA A 64 22.38 -55.80 15.60
C ALA A 64 23.26 -57.06 15.41
N SER A 65 24.56 -56.95 15.69
CA SER A 65 25.44 -58.12 15.83
C SER A 65 25.28 -58.74 17.22
N GLY A 66 24.08 -59.24 17.50
CA GLY A 66 23.79 -60.03 18.68
C GLY A 66 23.27 -61.38 18.23
N THR A 67 23.92 -62.46 18.64
CA THR A 67 23.40 -63.82 18.46
C THR A 67 22.12 -63.95 19.30
N SER A 68 20.96 -63.86 18.65
CA SER A 68 19.68 -64.16 19.29
C SER A 68 19.35 -65.63 19.05
N SER A 69 19.56 -66.47 20.05
CA SER A 69 19.11 -67.85 20.03
C SER A 69 17.65 -67.91 20.48
N THR A 70 16.72 -68.04 19.54
CA THR A 70 15.35 -68.46 19.89
C THR A 70 15.32 -69.99 19.91
N VAL A 71 15.12 -70.58 21.09
CA VAL A 71 14.91 -72.03 21.22
C VAL A 71 13.46 -72.31 20.85
N SER A 72 13.23 -72.98 19.73
CA SER A 72 11.90 -73.49 19.39
C SER A 72 11.55 -74.65 20.31
N GLU A 73 10.26 -74.78 20.66
CA GLU A 73 9.72 -75.80 21.58
C GLU A 73 9.98 -77.26 21.12
N GLY A 74 10.45 -77.45 19.87
CA GLY A 74 10.88 -78.72 19.29
C GLY A 74 12.40 -79.00 19.34
N GLY A 75 13.19 -78.19 20.05
CA GLY A 75 14.60 -78.52 20.35
C GLY A 75 15.62 -78.19 19.26
N ASP A 76 15.29 -77.33 18.29
CA ASP A 76 16.25 -76.89 17.26
C ASP A 76 16.64 -75.42 17.47
N THR A 77 17.95 -75.14 17.54
CA THR A 77 18.49 -73.80 17.80
C THR A 77 18.85 -73.14 16.48
N THR A 78 17.97 -72.28 15.97
CA THR A 78 18.27 -71.49 14.78
C THR A 78 18.99 -70.21 15.19
N THR A 79 20.26 -70.07 14.80
CA THR A 79 21.05 -68.85 15.02
C THR A 79 20.85 -67.94 13.82
N SER A 80 20.02 -66.89 13.93
CA SER A 80 19.86 -65.90 12.88
C SER A 80 20.40 -64.55 13.33
N SER A 81 21.14 -63.86 12.45
CA SER A 81 21.55 -62.49 12.67
C SER A 81 20.39 -61.57 12.26
N PRO A 82 19.75 -60.84 13.18
CA PRO A 82 18.63 -59.97 12.82
C PRO A 82 19.16 -58.73 12.09
N LEU A 83 19.00 -58.70 10.77
CA LEU A 83 19.15 -57.48 9.98
C LEU A 83 17.79 -56.79 9.91
N THR A 84 17.59 -55.73 10.70
CA THR A 84 16.36 -54.92 10.63
C THR A 84 16.60 -53.68 9.78
N VAL A 85 16.01 -53.68 8.58
CA VAL A 85 15.88 -52.47 7.74
C VAL A 85 14.47 -51.94 7.95
N GLY A 86 14.35 -50.71 8.46
CA GLY A 86 13.05 -50.10 8.74
C GLY A 86 13.04 -48.62 8.41
N ILE A 87 11.88 -48.11 7.99
CA ILE A 87 11.64 -46.69 7.82
C ILE A 87 10.84 -46.25 9.04
N GLN A 88 11.43 -45.36 9.86
CA GLN A 88 10.71 -44.77 10.98
C GLN A 88 10.14 -43.43 10.52
N VAL A 89 8.83 -43.38 10.30
CA VAL A 89 8.10 -42.13 10.03
C VAL A 89 7.62 -41.58 11.36
N ASN A 90 8.24 -40.52 11.86
CA ASN A 90 7.69 -39.80 13.01
C ASN A 90 6.74 -38.72 12.48
N ILE A 91 5.43 -38.82 12.76
CA ILE A 91 4.44 -37.81 12.37
C ILE A 91 4.18 -36.90 13.58
N PRO A 92 4.89 -35.76 13.72
CA PRO A 92 4.50 -34.79 14.72
C PRO A 92 3.19 -34.13 14.27
N LEU A 93 2.11 -34.44 15.00
CA LEU A 93 0.86 -33.70 14.90
C LEU A 93 1.16 -32.24 15.27
N ALA A 94 0.73 -31.29 14.43
CA ALA A 94 0.87 -29.87 14.74
C ALA A 94 0.30 -29.63 16.14
N SER A 95 1.11 -29.07 17.03
CA SER A 95 0.61 -28.77 18.36
C SER A 95 -0.49 -27.71 18.22
N PRO A 96 -1.61 -27.80 18.96
CA PRO A 96 -2.61 -26.73 19.00
C PRO A 96 -2.03 -25.37 19.43
N ARG A 97 -0.81 -25.35 19.98
CA ARG A 97 -0.06 -24.13 20.32
C ARG A 97 0.52 -23.43 19.08
N GLU A 98 1.20 -24.16 18.20
CA GLU A 98 1.74 -23.62 16.94
C GLU A 98 0.64 -22.98 16.07
N GLN A 99 -0.53 -23.61 15.99
CA GLN A 99 -1.66 -23.06 15.24
C GLN A 99 -2.20 -21.75 15.86
N ARG A 100 -2.23 -21.66 17.19
CA ARG A 100 -2.66 -20.46 17.90
C ARG A 100 -1.65 -19.32 17.74
N GLU A 101 -0.36 -19.63 17.80
CA GLU A 101 0.71 -18.65 17.59
C GLU A 101 0.68 -18.08 16.17
N TYR A 102 0.53 -18.93 15.14
CA TYR A 102 0.34 -18.48 13.77
C TYR A 102 -0.93 -17.63 13.60
N ALA A 103 -2.06 -18.06 14.18
CA ALA A 103 -3.31 -17.31 14.11
C ALA A 103 -3.20 -15.92 14.78
N GLN A 104 -2.47 -15.82 15.89
CA GLN A 104 -2.20 -14.54 16.56
C GLN A 104 -1.33 -13.62 15.71
N GLN A 105 -0.32 -14.16 15.03
CA GLN A 105 0.55 -13.37 14.15
C GLN A 105 -0.18 -12.92 12.88
N ALA A 106 -1.00 -13.79 12.28
CA ALA A 106 -1.83 -13.42 11.13
C ALA A 106 -2.84 -12.31 11.47
N LEU A 107 -3.41 -12.34 12.69
CA LEU A 107 -4.28 -11.27 13.18
C LEU A 107 -3.50 -9.99 13.48
N ALA A 108 -2.29 -10.09 14.03
CA ALA A 108 -1.42 -8.94 14.22
C ALA A 108 -1.05 -8.29 12.87
N GLU A 109 -0.75 -9.10 11.85
CA GLU A 109 -0.48 -8.64 10.49
C GLU A 109 -1.69 -7.87 9.92
N SER A 110 -2.90 -8.43 10.01
CA SER A 110 -4.10 -7.77 9.47
C SER A 110 -4.38 -6.42 10.15
N VAL A 111 -4.25 -6.34 11.47
CA VAL A 111 -4.42 -5.09 12.22
C VAL A 111 -3.38 -4.05 11.79
N ARG A 112 -2.13 -4.45 11.57
CA ARG A 112 -1.09 -3.53 11.09
C ARG A 112 -1.33 -3.05 9.67
N ILE A 113 -1.81 -3.93 8.78
CA ILE A 113 -2.21 -3.54 7.43
C ILE A 113 -3.34 -2.53 7.48
N ASP A 114 -4.36 -2.74 8.33
CA ASP A 114 -5.48 -1.83 8.48
C ASP A 114 -5.06 -0.47 9.07
N GLU A 115 -4.16 -0.45 10.04
CA GLU A 115 -3.58 0.79 10.58
C GLU A 115 -2.83 1.58 9.51
N VAL A 116 -1.98 0.91 8.72
CA VAL A 116 -1.24 1.55 7.62
C VAL A 116 -2.20 2.04 6.55
N ARG A 117 -3.20 1.24 6.19
CA ARG A 117 -4.25 1.59 5.23
C ARG A 117 -5.01 2.83 5.69
N GLY A 118 -5.44 2.88 6.95
CA GLY A 118 -6.17 4.01 7.52
C GLY A 118 -5.35 5.30 7.50
N ARG A 119 -4.05 5.21 7.83
CA ARG A 119 -3.13 6.36 7.74
C ARG A 119 -2.91 6.81 6.30
N ALA A 120 -2.67 5.88 5.38
CA ALA A 120 -2.49 6.19 3.97
C ALA A 120 -3.73 6.86 3.39
N LEU A 121 -4.93 6.34 3.68
CA LEU A 121 -6.20 6.96 3.26
C LEU A 121 -6.37 8.37 3.83
N ALA A 122 -6.05 8.59 5.11
CA ALA A 122 -6.11 9.92 5.71
C ALA A 122 -5.14 10.90 5.04
N ASP A 123 -3.92 10.47 4.72
CA ASP A 123 -2.93 11.35 4.08
C ASP A 123 -3.22 11.60 2.58
N LEU A 124 -3.82 10.63 1.87
CA LEU A 124 -4.36 10.82 0.52
C LEU A 124 -5.58 11.76 0.54
N GLY A 125 -6.45 11.63 1.53
CA GLY A 125 -7.59 12.55 1.73
C GLY A 125 -7.15 14.00 1.93
N LYS A 126 -6.11 14.23 2.74
CA LYS A 126 -5.49 15.57 2.89
C LYS A 126 -4.92 16.10 1.58
N LEU A 127 -4.31 15.25 0.75
CA LEU A 127 -3.84 15.67 -0.58
C LEU A 127 -5.01 16.17 -1.43
N ARG A 128 -6.14 15.46 -1.43
CA ARG A 128 -7.34 15.88 -2.17
C ARG A 128 -7.93 17.17 -1.65
N GLU A 129 -7.96 17.34 -0.32
CA GLU A 129 -8.39 18.60 0.31
C GLU A 129 -7.51 19.77 -0.14
N LEU A 130 -6.18 19.64 -0.05
CA LEU A 130 -5.25 20.68 -0.49
C LEU A 130 -5.33 20.96 -2.00
N GLU A 131 -5.54 19.93 -2.83
CA GLU A 131 -5.73 20.10 -4.28
C GLU A 131 -7.02 20.85 -4.60
N ALA A 132 -8.11 20.56 -3.88
CA ALA A 132 -9.38 21.27 -4.00
C ALA A 132 -9.26 22.73 -3.54
N GLU A 133 -8.59 22.97 -2.41
CA GLU A 133 -8.30 24.33 -1.93
C GLU A 133 -7.47 25.12 -2.93
N HIS A 134 -6.41 24.51 -3.47
CA HIS A 134 -5.56 25.13 -4.48
C HIS A 134 -6.36 25.49 -5.75
N ALA A 135 -7.23 24.61 -6.23
CA ALA A 135 -8.12 24.89 -7.36
C ALA A 135 -9.07 26.06 -7.06
N ALA A 136 -9.68 26.08 -5.88
CA ALA A 136 -10.61 27.14 -5.47
C ALA A 136 -9.92 28.51 -5.30
N VAL A 137 -8.69 28.55 -4.80
CA VAL A 137 -7.90 29.79 -4.70
C VAL A 137 -7.48 30.26 -6.09
N ARG A 138 -7.13 29.34 -7.00
CA ARG A 138 -6.77 29.66 -8.38
C ARG A 138 -7.95 30.28 -9.14
N GLU A 139 -9.15 29.73 -9.02
CA GLU A 139 -10.37 30.34 -9.60
C GLU A 139 -10.64 31.74 -9.04
N ARG A 140 -10.48 31.94 -7.72
CA ARG A 140 -10.62 33.27 -7.10
C ARG A 140 -9.59 34.26 -7.64
N LEU A 141 -8.35 33.82 -7.83
CA LEU A 141 -7.29 34.63 -8.40
C LEU A 141 -7.59 35.02 -9.85
N ASP A 142 -8.07 34.09 -10.67
CA ASP A 142 -8.43 34.36 -12.07
C ASP A 142 -9.65 35.30 -12.18
N PHE A 143 -10.62 35.17 -11.26
CA PHE A 143 -11.70 36.14 -11.11
C PHE A 143 -11.16 37.54 -10.76
N HIS A 144 -10.22 37.64 -9.83
CA HIS A 144 -9.63 38.93 -9.48
C HIS A 144 -8.81 39.54 -10.62
N ARG A 145 -8.13 38.71 -11.43
CA ARG A 145 -7.43 39.15 -12.64
C ARG A 145 -8.39 39.72 -13.68
N SER A 146 -9.40 38.96 -14.07
CA SER A 146 -10.42 39.44 -15.02
C SER A 146 -11.13 40.71 -14.55
N LYS A 147 -11.39 40.83 -13.24
CA LYS A 147 -11.95 42.06 -12.66
C LYS A 147 -11.01 43.25 -12.80
N ALA A 148 -9.71 43.07 -12.59
CA ALA A 148 -8.74 44.16 -12.75
C ALA A 148 -8.60 44.56 -14.22
N ASP A 149 -8.57 43.60 -15.15
CA ASP A 149 -8.53 43.88 -16.59
C ASP A 149 -9.75 44.71 -17.02
N TRP A 150 -10.94 44.32 -16.54
CA TRP A 150 -12.18 45.06 -16.79
C TRP A 150 -12.15 46.49 -16.20
N LEU A 151 -11.66 46.64 -14.96
CA LEU A 151 -11.50 47.96 -14.33
C LEU A 151 -10.48 48.83 -15.09
N GLN A 152 -9.39 48.24 -15.57
CA GLN A 152 -8.38 48.95 -16.36
C GLN A 152 -8.95 49.45 -17.70
N GLU A 153 -9.73 48.63 -18.39
CA GLU A 153 -10.43 49.03 -19.62
C GLU A 153 -11.42 50.18 -19.36
N ARG A 154 -12.11 50.15 -18.22
CA ARG A 154 -13.05 51.20 -17.82
C ARG A 154 -12.35 52.52 -17.50
N ILE A 155 -11.19 52.50 -16.84
CA ILE A 155 -10.39 53.71 -16.61
C ILE A 155 -9.88 54.29 -17.93
N GLN A 156 -9.44 53.45 -18.86
CA GLN A 156 -9.02 53.89 -20.21
C GLN A 156 -10.17 54.58 -20.97
N LYS A 157 -11.43 54.17 -20.72
CA LYS A 157 -12.63 54.80 -21.27
C LYS A 157 -13.03 56.11 -20.58
N GLY A 158 -12.26 56.59 -19.60
CA GLY A 158 -12.43 57.91 -18.99
C GLY A 158 -13.37 57.96 -17.79
N TYR A 159 -13.71 56.82 -17.19
CA TYR A 159 -14.48 56.80 -15.93
C TYR A 159 -13.55 57.09 -14.74
N GLU A 160 -13.52 58.35 -14.30
CA GLU A 160 -12.76 58.79 -13.12
C GLU A 160 -13.39 58.22 -11.83
N GLY A 161 -12.57 57.66 -10.93
CA GLY A 161 -12.99 57.10 -9.63
C GLY A 161 -12.72 55.60 -9.40
N ASP A 162 -12.16 54.88 -10.37
CA ASP A 162 -11.87 53.45 -10.25
C ASP A 162 -10.41 53.12 -9.88
N VAL A 163 -9.52 54.12 -9.76
CA VAL A 163 -8.10 53.90 -9.43
C VAL A 163 -7.92 53.29 -8.03
N GLU A 164 -8.68 53.76 -7.04
CA GLU A 164 -8.65 53.18 -5.68
C GLU A 164 -9.14 51.73 -5.67
N LYS A 165 -10.20 51.44 -6.44
CA LYS A 165 -10.73 50.08 -6.60
C LYS A 165 -9.73 49.17 -7.30
N LEU A 166 -8.94 49.70 -8.24
CA LEU A 166 -7.84 48.95 -8.84
C LEU A 166 -6.79 48.57 -7.80
N TRP A 167 -6.39 49.50 -6.94
CA TRP A 167 -5.46 49.22 -5.85
C TRP A 167 -5.98 48.15 -4.88
N GLU A 168 -7.25 48.24 -4.47
CA GLU A 168 -7.88 47.21 -3.65
C GLU A 168 -7.90 45.84 -4.35
N THR A 169 -8.19 45.79 -5.66
CA THR A 169 -8.16 44.53 -6.40
C THR A 169 -6.75 43.98 -6.55
N ALA A 170 -5.74 44.83 -6.76
CA ALA A 170 -4.34 44.42 -6.83
C ALA A 170 -3.85 43.86 -5.48
N GLN A 171 -4.27 44.45 -4.36
CA GLN A 171 -3.95 43.93 -3.03
C GLN A 171 -4.58 42.54 -2.81
N LYS A 172 -5.84 42.35 -3.22
CA LYS A 172 -6.52 41.04 -3.15
C LYS A 172 -5.85 40.01 -4.06
N GLN A 173 -5.49 40.38 -5.29
CA GLN A 173 -4.74 39.50 -6.20
C GLN A 173 -3.42 39.04 -5.60
N ASN A 174 -2.67 39.95 -4.97
CA ASN A 174 -1.39 39.61 -4.37
C ASN A 174 -1.56 38.66 -3.18
N ALA A 175 -2.59 38.87 -2.35
CA ALA A 175 -2.93 37.97 -1.25
C ALA A 175 -3.29 36.57 -1.75
N GLU A 176 -4.15 36.46 -2.78
CA GLU A 176 -4.51 35.17 -3.37
C GLU A 176 -3.31 34.52 -4.07
N ALA A 177 -2.45 35.29 -4.73
CA ALA A 177 -1.23 34.77 -5.37
C ALA A 177 -0.23 34.20 -4.34
N ALA A 178 -0.11 34.85 -3.18
CA ALA A 178 0.67 34.33 -2.07
C ALA A 178 0.04 33.05 -1.49
N ALA A 179 -1.30 32.98 -1.41
CA ALA A 179 -2.01 31.79 -0.98
C ALA A 179 -1.80 30.60 -1.94
N VAL A 180 -1.86 30.82 -3.26
CA VAL A 180 -1.53 29.80 -4.27
C VAL A 180 -0.13 29.25 -4.03
N LYS A 181 0.90 30.11 -3.96
CA LYS A 181 2.29 29.67 -3.74
C LYS A 181 2.47 28.90 -2.44
N ARG A 182 1.79 29.33 -1.37
CA ARG A 182 1.80 28.61 -0.09
C ARG A 182 1.20 27.21 -0.24
N LEU A 183 0.06 27.09 -0.93
CA LEU A 183 -0.60 25.80 -1.15
C LEU A 183 0.22 24.89 -2.06
N GLU A 184 0.88 25.41 -3.09
CA GLU A 184 1.81 24.64 -3.94
C GLU A 184 2.94 24.01 -3.11
N LEU A 185 3.57 24.78 -2.20
CA LEU A 185 4.62 24.26 -1.32
C LEU A 185 4.09 23.19 -0.35
N LEU A 186 2.87 23.37 0.18
CA LEU A 186 2.23 22.39 1.07
C LEU A 186 1.88 21.11 0.31
N LEU A 187 1.36 21.23 -0.92
CA LEU A 187 1.09 20.09 -1.79
C LEU A 187 2.36 19.29 -2.09
N ASP A 188 3.45 19.98 -2.45
CA ASP A 188 4.73 19.32 -2.73
C ASP A 188 5.31 18.62 -1.49
N ALA A 189 5.21 19.24 -0.32
CA ALA A 189 5.62 18.64 0.94
C ALA A 189 4.77 17.40 1.27
N GLN A 190 3.45 17.51 1.15
CA GLN A 190 2.53 16.41 1.43
C GLN A 190 2.72 15.26 0.43
N ARG A 191 2.93 15.53 -0.86
CA ARG A 191 3.22 14.51 -1.88
C ARG A 191 4.49 13.74 -1.56
N ARG A 192 5.56 14.42 -1.12
CA ARG A 192 6.79 13.78 -0.66
C ARG A 192 6.56 12.93 0.58
N GLN A 193 5.80 13.44 1.55
CA GLN A 193 5.48 12.70 2.77
C GLN A 193 4.74 11.40 2.46
N VAL A 194 3.70 11.45 1.62
CA VAL A 194 2.96 10.27 1.18
C VAL A 194 3.86 9.33 0.39
N ALA A 195 4.66 9.84 -0.54
CA ALA A 195 5.58 9.02 -1.32
C ALA A 195 6.57 8.23 -0.44
N HIS A 196 7.13 8.86 0.60
CA HIS A 196 8.06 8.19 1.51
C HIS A 196 7.44 7.06 2.33
N THR A 197 6.11 7.02 2.48
CA THR A 197 5.45 5.87 3.14
C THR A 197 5.62 4.57 2.37
N ALA A 198 5.87 4.63 1.05
CA ALA A 198 6.18 3.45 0.22
C ALA A 198 7.64 2.97 0.34
N GLY A 199 8.44 3.55 1.24
CA GLY A 199 9.80 3.10 1.53
C GLY A 199 10.73 3.24 0.31
N ALA A 200 11.33 2.13 -0.13
CA ALA A 200 12.28 2.13 -1.24
C ALA A 200 11.65 2.54 -2.58
N GLN A 201 10.34 2.35 -2.76
CA GLN A 201 9.61 2.68 -3.98
C GLN A 201 8.93 4.06 -3.91
N TRP A 202 9.55 5.03 -3.23
CA TRP A 202 8.96 6.36 -3.07
C TRP A 202 8.96 7.17 -4.38
N GLU A 203 9.98 7.04 -5.23
CA GLU A 203 10.10 7.86 -6.45
C GLU A 203 8.99 7.61 -7.49
N PRO A 204 8.62 6.35 -7.82
CA PRO A 204 7.52 6.08 -8.73
C PRO A 204 6.18 6.60 -8.20
N LEU A 205 5.94 6.44 -6.90
CA LEU A 205 4.73 6.95 -6.25
C LEU A 205 4.67 8.48 -6.27
N LEU A 206 5.79 9.16 -6.04
CA LEU A 206 5.86 10.63 -6.14
C LEU A 206 5.55 11.12 -7.55
N LYS A 207 6.12 10.49 -8.58
CA LYS A 207 5.84 10.82 -9.99
C LYS A 207 4.37 10.60 -10.33
N TYR A 208 3.77 9.53 -9.81
CA TYR A 208 2.36 9.24 -9.98
C TYR A 208 1.46 10.31 -9.33
N LEU A 209 1.71 10.65 -8.06
CA LEU A 209 0.96 11.69 -7.32
C LEU A 209 1.14 13.10 -7.92
N ALA A 210 2.27 13.35 -8.58
CA ALA A 210 2.50 14.58 -9.32
C ALA A 210 1.87 14.59 -10.73
N ASN A 211 1.14 13.54 -11.12
CA ASN A 211 0.58 13.32 -12.46
C ASN A 211 1.65 13.29 -13.58
N GLN A 212 2.89 12.90 -13.26
CA GLN A 212 4.05 12.88 -14.17
C GLN A 212 4.37 11.49 -14.72
N GLY A 213 3.65 10.45 -14.30
CA GLY A 213 3.92 9.07 -14.73
C GLY A 213 2.85 8.09 -14.28
N ARG A 214 3.07 6.81 -14.59
CA ARG A 214 2.26 5.68 -14.13
C ARG A 214 3.01 4.88 -13.08
N LEU A 215 2.28 4.23 -12.18
CA LEU A 215 2.88 3.29 -11.23
C LEU A 215 3.40 2.05 -11.99
N PRO A 216 4.56 1.51 -11.60
CA PRO A 216 5.02 0.23 -12.12
C PRO A 216 4.10 -0.89 -11.62
N GLU A 217 3.79 -1.84 -12.51
CA GLU A 217 3.03 -3.06 -12.20
C GLU A 217 3.85 -4.03 -11.33
#